data_AF-A0A0N5AGC9-F1
#
_entry.id   AF-A0A0N5AGC9-F1
#
_cell.length_a   1.000
_cell.length_b   1.000
_cell.length_c   1.000
_cell.angle_alpha   90.00
_cell.angle_beta   90.00
_cell.angle_gamma   90.00
#
_symmetry.space_group_name_H-M   'P 1'
#
loop_
_entity.id
_entity.type
_entity.pdbx_description
1 polymer ?
#
loop_
_entity_poly.entity_id
_entity_poly.type
_entity_poly.pdbx_seq_one_letter_code
_entity_poly.pdbx_strand_id
1 'polypeptide(L)'
;MPPKSKYIIVQLASVISGTTRIWIRERTAPKAEGIFFDPATFLYATLFLVGREVLFEEVKKVKVQVWTPIAAAVIAVILTILFLFRRLGSKKRILILGLNDAGKTVLFSKLINKNLNFETYTSLKANEFDEYKNIYGQEISLVDYPGAQRLRKHLFINYFGKERRNIKGVVFVVDSATFNKKASDVAEFLYDVLREIKDGSSLLVACNKQDSQLAKSSQAIKTTLEREIGLINSSRSSALQSTAGNESRNILTTSGRNFQWSDLPKIKIDFLDCCINKEYRAENGEILSSDIVRKWIDGIKA
;
A
#
# COMPACT_ATOMS: atom_id res chain seq x y z
N MET A 1 12.80 24.90 -46.15
CA MET A 1 14.01 24.20 -45.65
C MET A 1 14.56 25.00 -44.49
N PRO A 2 14.86 24.42 -43.32
CA PRO A 2 15.48 25.16 -42.22
C PRO A 2 16.84 25.71 -42.67
N PRO A 3 17.22 26.95 -42.26
CA PRO A 3 18.49 27.55 -42.64
C PRO A 3 19.64 26.68 -42.12
N LYS A 4 20.54 26.28 -43.01
CA LYS A 4 21.66 25.41 -42.64
C LYS A 4 22.72 26.24 -41.89
N SER A 5 23.27 25.71 -40.78
CA SER A 5 24.29 26.39 -39.94
C SER A 5 25.50 26.91 -40.73
N LYS A 6 26.08 28.06 -40.35
CA LYS A 6 27.30 28.63 -40.98
C LYS A 6 28.53 27.71 -40.81
N TYR A 7 28.60 27.02 -39.68
CA TYR A 7 29.69 26.11 -39.32
C TYR A 7 29.27 24.64 -39.42
N ILE A 8 30.23 23.75 -39.68
CA ILE A 8 30.09 22.30 -39.64
C ILE A 8 31.19 21.67 -38.79
N ILE A 9 30.86 20.57 -38.13
CA ILE A 9 31.82 19.76 -37.38
C ILE A 9 32.38 18.69 -38.33
N VAL A 10 33.70 18.57 -38.35
CA VAL A 10 34.43 17.63 -39.19
C VAL A 10 35.41 16.82 -38.35
N GLN A 11 35.69 15.60 -38.80
CA GLN A 11 36.69 14.75 -38.19
C GLN A 11 37.96 14.84 -39.03
N LEU A 12 39.04 15.28 -38.39
CA LEU A 12 40.38 15.24 -38.95
C LEU A 12 41.04 13.93 -38.54
N ALA A 13 41.88 13.34 -39.39
CA ALA A 13 42.70 12.19 -39.05
C ALA A 13 44.18 12.46 -39.36
N SER A 14 45.07 12.00 -38.49
CA SER A 14 46.51 12.00 -38.73
C SER A 14 46.82 11.20 -39.99
N VAL A 15 47.60 11.77 -40.90
CA VAL A 15 48.03 11.08 -42.13
C VAL A 15 48.98 9.92 -41.82
N ILE A 16 49.61 9.91 -40.64
CA ILE A 16 50.60 8.89 -40.24
C ILE A 16 49.95 7.78 -39.40
N SER A 17 49.28 8.12 -38.30
CA SER A 17 48.76 7.12 -37.34
C SER A 17 47.26 6.85 -37.50
N GLY A 18 46.53 7.69 -38.23
CA GLY A 18 45.07 7.65 -38.29
C GLY A 18 44.37 8.12 -37.01
N THR A 19 45.09 8.65 -36.01
CA THR A 19 44.46 9.25 -34.82
C THR A 19 43.52 10.36 -35.22
N THR A 20 42.32 10.40 -34.62
CA THR A 20 41.28 11.34 -35.07
C THR A 20 41.00 12.44 -34.08
N ARG A 21 40.71 13.64 -34.57
CA ARG A 21 40.33 14.82 -33.79
C ARG A 21 39.08 15.47 -34.38
N ILE A 22 38.35 16.21 -33.55
CA ILE A 22 37.17 16.97 -33.98
C ILE A 22 37.59 18.41 -34.25
N TRP A 23 37.15 18.97 -35.37
CA TRP A 23 37.40 20.35 -35.76
C TRP A 23 36.12 21.03 -36.24
N ILE A 24 36.04 22.36 -36.12
CA ILE A 24 34.92 23.16 -36.60
C ILE A 24 35.43 24.06 -37.72
N ARG A 25 34.73 24.06 -38.85
CA ARG A 25 35.03 24.98 -39.96
C ARG A 25 33.78 25.61 -40.54
N GLU A 26 33.95 26.74 -41.21
CA GLU A 26 32.89 27.33 -42.02
C GLU A 26 32.53 26.40 -43.18
N ARG A 27 31.23 26.34 -43.53
CA ARG A 27 30.76 25.44 -44.60
C ARG A 27 31.31 25.83 -45.98
N THR A 28 31.51 27.13 -46.21
CA THR A 28 32.03 27.69 -47.47
C THR A 28 33.55 27.59 -47.58
N ALA A 29 34.25 27.32 -46.48
CA ALA A 29 35.70 27.14 -46.48
C ALA A 29 36.11 25.80 -47.12
N PRO A 30 37.34 25.70 -47.66
CA PRO A 30 37.92 24.43 -48.10
C PRO A 30 38.01 23.42 -46.95
N LYS A 31 38.37 22.17 -47.29
CA LYS A 31 38.60 21.12 -46.28
C LYS A 31 39.64 21.60 -45.26
N ALA A 32 39.41 21.30 -43.99
CA ALA A 32 40.31 21.71 -42.92
C ALA A 32 41.54 20.80 -42.86
N GLU A 33 42.71 21.42 -42.74
CA GLU A 33 43.99 20.76 -42.56
C GLU A 33 44.77 21.54 -41.50
N GLY A 34 45.55 20.83 -40.68
CA GLY A 34 46.34 21.48 -39.64
C GLY A 34 47.39 20.56 -39.04
N ILE A 35 48.46 21.17 -38.54
CA ILE A 35 49.53 20.46 -37.84
C ILE A 35 49.12 20.35 -36.37
N PHE A 36 48.99 19.13 -35.88
CA PHE A 36 48.65 18.85 -34.49
C PHE A 36 49.56 17.78 -33.92
N PHE A 37 49.74 17.80 -32.60
CA PHE A 37 50.48 16.77 -31.90
C PHE A 37 49.77 15.40 -31.98
N ASP A 38 50.44 14.42 -32.56
CA ASP A 38 49.99 13.04 -32.66
C ASP A 38 50.71 12.18 -31.60
N PRO A 39 50.02 11.68 -30.56
CA PRO A 39 50.64 10.92 -29.49
C PRO A 39 51.02 9.48 -29.89
N ALA A 40 50.55 8.99 -31.06
CA ALA A 40 50.67 7.58 -31.47
C ALA A 40 51.56 7.37 -32.71
N THR A 41 52.53 8.26 -32.96
CA THR A 41 53.48 8.10 -34.07
C THR A 41 54.45 6.94 -33.81
N PHE A 42 54.36 5.88 -34.62
CA PHE A 42 55.38 4.84 -34.68
C PHE A 42 56.59 5.38 -35.45
N LEU A 43 57.73 5.54 -34.78
CA LEU A 43 59.01 5.69 -35.45
C LEU A 43 59.50 4.28 -35.79
N TYR A 44 59.68 4.00 -37.07
CA TYR A 44 60.25 2.73 -37.53
C TYR A 44 61.54 2.44 -36.73
N ALA A 45 61.53 1.32 -36.01
CA ALA A 45 62.66 0.65 -35.34
C ALA A 45 62.98 0.91 -33.85
N THR A 46 62.27 1.74 -33.08
CA THR A 46 62.47 1.75 -31.60
C THR A 46 61.16 1.85 -30.83
N LEU A 47 61.02 1.00 -29.80
CA LEU A 47 59.82 0.78 -28.98
C LEU A 47 59.51 1.96 -28.01
N PHE A 48 59.62 3.20 -28.48
CA PHE A 48 59.31 4.41 -27.72
C PHE A 48 58.27 5.25 -28.48
N LEU A 49 57.07 5.36 -27.92
CA LEU A 49 56.03 6.27 -28.40
C LEU A 49 56.44 7.71 -28.05
N VAL A 50 57.12 8.39 -28.97
CA VAL A 50 57.38 9.83 -28.87
C VAL A 50 56.39 10.53 -29.79
N GLY A 51 55.43 11.24 -29.21
CA GLY A 51 54.48 12.02 -30.00
C GLY A 51 55.17 13.17 -30.73
N ARG A 52 54.67 13.51 -31.93
CA ARG A 52 55.21 14.59 -32.79
C ARG A 52 54.09 15.40 -33.42
N GLU A 53 54.41 16.61 -33.86
CA GLU A 53 53.52 17.41 -34.67
C GLU A 53 53.41 16.85 -36.09
N VAL A 54 52.20 16.48 -36.50
CA VAL A 54 51.88 15.79 -37.76
C VAL A 54 50.69 16.47 -38.43
N LEU A 55 50.61 16.40 -39.76
CA LEU A 55 49.47 16.90 -40.53
C LEU A 55 48.22 16.02 -40.30
N PHE A 56 47.09 16.66 -40.01
CA PHE A 56 45.78 16.05 -39.95
C PHE A 56 44.90 16.60 -41.08
N GLU A 57 44.25 15.71 -41.83
CA GLU A 57 43.35 16.07 -42.93
C GLU A 57 41.88 15.73 -42.63
N GLU A 58 40.95 16.50 -43.19
CA GLU A 58 39.51 16.25 -43.08
C GLU A 58 39.09 14.98 -43.82
N VAL A 59 38.69 13.97 -43.04
CA VAL A 59 38.21 12.69 -43.56
C VAL A 59 36.70 12.71 -43.79
N LYS A 60 35.92 13.19 -42.80
CA LYS A 60 34.45 13.18 -42.90
C LYS A 60 33.76 14.25 -42.05
N LYS A 61 32.53 14.61 -42.47
CA LYS A 61 31.63 15.47 -41.69
C LYS A 61 30.97 14.68 -40.57
N VAL A 62 30.98 15.21 -39.35
CA VAL A 62 30.33 14.60 -38.19
C VAL A 62 28.89 15.10 -38.14
N LYS A 63 27.93 14.19 -38.35
CA LYS A 63 26.51 14.47 -38.11
C LYS A 63 26.23 14.29 -36.62
N VAL A 64 26.09 15.39 -35.88
CA VAL A 64 25.61 15.33 -34.50
C VAL A 64 24.10 15.07 -34.55
N GLN A 65 23.70 13.82 -34.30
CA GLN A 65 22.30 13.44 -34.28
C GLN A 65 21.70 13.74 -32.91
N VAL A 66 21.39 15.02 -32.68
CA VAL A 66 20.89 15.55 -31.39
C VAL A 66 19.59 14.84 -30.92
N TRP A 67 18.84 14.25 -31.84
CA TRP A 67 17.58 13.55 -31.53
C TRP A 67 17.75 12.25 -30.73
N THR A 68 18.89 11.56 -30.83
CA THR A 68 19.10 10.28 -30.11
C THR A 68 19.20 10.44 -28.59
N PRO A 69 19.99 11.37 -28.01
CA PRO A 69 20.01 11.56 -26.56
C PRO A 69 18.68 12.11 -26.03
N ILE A 70 17.99 12.95 -26.81
CA ILE A 70 16.66 13.48 -26.44
C ILE A 70 15.64 12.33 -26.38
N ALA A 71 15.59 11.48 -27.39
CA ALA A 71 14.69 10.32 -27.41
C ALA A 71 14.98 9.36 -26.25
N ALA A 72 16.26 9.07 -25.97
CA ALA A 72 16.65 8.21 -24.85
C ALA A 72 16.24 8.80 -23.49
N ALA A 73 16.41 10.12 -23.29
CA ALA A 73 15.99 10.80 -22.07
C ALA A 73 14.47 10.74 -21.88
N VAL A 74 13.69 10.97 -22.94
CA VAL A 74 12.22 10.88 -22.89
C VAL A 74 11.77 9.46 -22.55
N ILE A 75 12.38 8.44 -23.15
CA ILE A 75 12.08 7.03 -22.84
C ILE A 75 12.41 6.72 -21.38
N ALA A 76 13.55 7.16 -20.86
CA ALA A 76 13.93 6.95 -19.47
C ALA A 76 12.94 7.60 -18.49
N VAL A 77 12.45 8.80 -18.81
CA VAL A 77 11.41 9.50 -18.03
C VAL A 77 10.08 8.75 -18.08
N ILE A 78 9.66 8.27 -19.26
CA ILE A 78 8.43 7.47 -19.40
C ILE A 78 8.53 6.17 -18.61
N LEU A 79 9.68 5.48 -18.67
CA LEU A 79 9.91 4.24 -17.93
C LEU A 79 9.92 4.48 -16.41
N THR A 80 10.51 5.56 -15.93
CA THR A 80 10.46 5.92 -14.49
C THR A 80 9.05 6.27 -14.06
N ILE A 81 8.30 7.02 -14.85
CA ILE A 81 6.89 7.32 -14.59
C ILE A 81 6.05 6.03 -14.55
N LEU A 82 6.22 5.13 -15.52
CA LEU A 82 5.51 3.84 -15.55
C LEU A 82 5.90 2.93 -14.38
N PHE A 83 7.17 2.93 -13.97
CA PHE A 83 7.64 2.19 -12.81
C PHE A 83 7.04 2.73 -11.50
N LEU A 84 6.96 4.06 -11.37
CA LEU A 84 6.27 4.71 -10.26
C LEU A 84 4.78 4.37 -10.26
N PHE A 85 4.09 4.46 -11.40
CA PHE A 85 2.67 4.10 -11.50
C PHE A 85 2.40 2.63 -11.18
N ARG A 86 3.27 1.71 -11.58
CA ARG A 86 3.18 0.29 -11.19
C ARG A 86 3.34 0.07 -9.69
N ARG A 87 4.22 0.83 -9.03
CA ARG A 87 4.33 0.83 -7.56
C ARG A 87 3.17 1.51 -6.85
N LEU A 88 2.48 2.44 -7.50
CA LEU A 88 1.29 3.11 -6.98
C LEU A 88 0.01 2.27 -7.11
N GLY A 89 0.10 1.03 -7.60
CA GLY A 89 -1.00 0.07 -7.49
C GLY A 89 -1.46 -0.03 -6.04
N SER A 90 -2.66 0.48 -5.75
CA SER A 90 -3.26 0.43 -4.41
C SER A 90 -3.48 -1.03 -4.02
N LYS A 91 -2.62 -1.56 -3.15
CA LYS A 91 -2.81 -2.88 -2.54
C LYS A 91 -4.12 -2.89 -1.77
N LYS A 92 -4.96 -3.88 -2.01
CA LYS A 92 -6.24 -4.02 -1.31
C LYS A 92 -5.95 -4.52 0.10
N ARG A 93 -6.55 -3.92 1.13
CA ARG A 93 -6.23 -4.20 2.53
C ARG A 93 -7.43 -4.73 3.29
N ILE A 94 -7.18 -5.67 4.20
CA ILE A 94 -8.11 -6.09 5.24
C ILE A 94 -7.46 -5.81 6.60
N LEU A 95 -8.15 -5.03 7.42
CA LEU A 95 -7.67 -4.68 8.75
C LEU A 95 -8.24 -5.65 9.79
N ILE A 96 -7.40 -6.19 10.66
CA ILE A 96 -7.79 -7.00 11.81
C ILE A 96 -7.71 -6.11 13.05
N LEU A 97 -8.88 -5.74 13.58
CA LEU A 97 -9.06 -4.76 14.64
C LEU A 97 -9.80 -5.38 15.83
N GLY A 98 -9.86 -4.65 16.95
CA GLY A 98 -10.50 -5.09 18.19
C GLY A 98 -9.70 -4.75 19.43
N LEU A 99 -10.28 -4.94 20.61
CA LEU A 99 -9.61 -4.66 21.89
C LEU A 99 -8.38 -5.55 22.13
N ASN A 100 -7.55 -5.18 23.10
CA ASN A 100 -6.46 -6.03 23.55
C ASN A 100 -6.99 -7.38 24.06
N ASP A 101 -6.19 -8.43 23.89
CA ASP A 101 -6.53 -9.80 24.28
C ASP A 101 -7.71 -10.45 23.51
N ALA A 102 -8.24 -9.81 22.46
CA ALA A 102 -9.30 -10.40 21.64
C ALA A 102 -8.86 -11.62 20.79
N GLY A 103 -7.55 -11.82 20.58
CA GLY A 103 -7.00 -12.90 19.74
C GLY A 103 -6.64 -12.48 18.30
N LYS A 104 -6.52 -11.17 18.03
CA LYS A 104 -6.18 -10.61 16.70
C LYS A 104 -4.88 -11.16 16.11
N THR A 105 -3.81 -11.17 16.90
CA THR A 105 -2.49 -11.61 16.45
C THR A 105 -2.45 -13.12 16.21
N VAL A 106 -3.17 -13.92 17.01
CA VAL A 106 -3.32 -15.36 16.74
C VAL A 106 -4.07 -15.58 15.43
N LEU A 107 -5.15 -14.84 15.19
CA LEU A 107 -5.91 -14.91 13.94
C LEU A 107 -5.02 -14.58 12.74
N PHE A 108 -4.29 -13.46 12.82
CA PHE A 108 -3.36 -13.04 11.78
C PHE A 108 -2.33 -14.13 11.45
N SER A 109 -1.68 -14.69 12.47
CA SER A 109 -0.72 -15.79 12.30
C SER A 109 -1.35 -17.02 11.65
N LYS A 110 -2.56 -17.42 12.06
CA LYS A 110 -3.30 -18.55 11.47
C LYS A 110 -3.77 -18.30 10.05
N LEU A 111 -4.03 -17.05 9.66
CA LEU A 111 -4.35 -16.67 8.28
C LEU A 111 -3.12 -16.80 7.37
N ILE A 112 -1.94 -16.44 7.86
CA ILE A 112 -0.68 -16.59 7.12
C ILE A 112 -0.28 -18.06 7.00
N ASN A 113 -0.28 -18.79 8.12
CA ASN A 113 0.12 -20.20 8.14
C ASN A 113 -0.78 -20.98 9.10
N LYS A 114 -1.52 -21.95 8.55
CA LYS A 114 -2.50 -22.76 9.28
C LYS A 114 -1.88 -23.59 10.41
N ASN A 115 -0.60 -23.91 10.33
CA ASN A 115 0.07 -24.84 11.26
C ASN A 115 0.79 -24.14 12.42
N LEU A 116 0.67 -22.82 12.56
CA LEU A 116 1.34 -22.07 13.64
C LEU A 116 0.43 -21.91 14.87
N ASN A 117 0.85 -22.50 15.99
CA ASN A 117 0.28 -22.27 17.31
C ASN A 117 1.33 -21.51 18.16
N PHE A 118 1.02 -20.29 18.61
CA PHE A 118 1.88 -19.51 19.52
C PHE A 118 1.08 -18.94 20.70
N GLU A 119 1.76 -18.75 21.83
CA GLU A 119 1.34 -17.80 22.86
C GLU A 119 1.65 -16.38 22.36
N THR A 120 0.65 -15.54 22.14
CA THR A 120 0.84 -14.17 21.62
C THR A 120 0.78 -13.12 22.73
N TYR A 121 1.73 -12.19 22.74
CA TYR A 121 1.73 -11.01 23.61
C TYR A 121 1.12 -9.79 22.90
N THR A 122 0.92 -8.68 23.63
CA THR A 122 0.33 -7.44 23.06
C THR A 122 1.27 -6.83 22.01
N SER A 123 0.83 -6.77 20.74
CA SER A 123 1.57 -6.13 19.65
C SER A 123 1.85 -4.65 19.92
N LEU A 124 3.09 -4.21 19.73
CA LEU A 124 3.53 -2.81 19.89
C LEU A 124 3.51 -2.02 18.57
N LYS A 125 3.49 -2.73 17.42
CA LYS A 125 3.46 -2.19 16.05
C LYS A 125 2.48 -3.01 15.21
N ALA A 126 1.95 -2.43 14.14
CA ALA A 126 1.13 -3.16 13.17
C ALA A 126 1.95 -4.22 12.43
N ASN A 127 1.39 -5.42 12.28
CA ASN A 127 1.96 -6.48 11.45
C ASN A 127 1.25 -6.49 10.11
N GLU A 128 1.99 -6.48 9.01
CA GLU A 128 1.45 -6.48 7.65
C GLU A 128 1.94 -7.72 6.90
N PHE A 129 1.03 -8.36 6.16
CA PHE A 129 1.34 -9.48 5.29
C PHE A 129 0.68 -9.25 3.93
N ASP A 130 1.48 -9.00 2.91
CA ASP A 130 1.04 -8.52 1.60
C ASP A 130 0.73 -9.62 0.58
N GLU A 131 1.06 -10.87 0.88
CA GLU A 131 1.03 -11.98 -0.08
C GLU A 131 -0.21 -12.89 0.09
N TYR A 132 -1.25 -12.44 0.80
CA TYR A 132 -2.46 -13.23 0.95
C TYR A 132 -3.22 -13.28 -0.37
N LYS A 133 -3.52 -14.48 -0.89
CA LYS A 133 -4.32 -14.67 -2.10
C LYS A 133 -5.68 -15.22 -1.74
N ASN A 134 -6.74 -14.53 -2.14
CA ASN A 134 -8.11 -15.03 -1.99
C ASN A 134 -8.45 -16.08 -3.06
N ILE A 135 -9.65 -16.67 -2.97
CA ILE A 135 -10.16 -17.66 -3.95
C ILE A 135 -10.27 -17.11 -5.38
N TYR A 136 -10.27 -15.79 -5.55
CA TYR A 136 -10.31 -15.12 -6.85
C TYR A 136 -8.89 -14.83 -7.41
N GLY A 137 -7.83 -15.28 -6.73
CA GLY A 137 -6.44 -15.03 -7.11
C GLY A 137 -5.96 -13.58 -6.89
N GLN A 138 -6.73 -12.77 -6.16
CA GLN A 138 -6.39 -11.38 -5.87
C GLN A 138 -5.47 -11.31 -4.64
N GLU A 139 -4.41 -10.49 -4.76
CA GLU A 139 -3.51 -10.20 -3.65
C GLU A 139 -4.14 -9.18 -2.70
N ILE A 140 -4.20 -9.56 -1.43
CA ILE A 140 -4.74 -8.78 -0.31
C ILE A 140 -3.65 -8.64 0.74
N SER A 141 -3.50 -7.44 1.26
CA SER A 141 -2.65 -7.15 2.41
C SER A 141 -3.47 -7.29 3.69
N LEU A 142 -3.09 -8.24 4.54
CA LEU A 142 -3.64 -8.41 5.88
C LEU A 142 -2.86 -7.53 6.85
N VAL A 143 -3.57 -6.81 7.72
CA VAL A 143 -2.95 -5.91 8.70
C VAL A 143 -3.51 -6.21 10.09
N ASP A 144 -2.68 -6.73 11.00
CA ASP A 144 -2.99 -6.81 12.44
C ASP A 144 -2.59 -5.52 13.13
N TYR A 145 -3.57 -4.80 13.70
CA TYR A 145 -3.31 -3.55 14.40
C TYR A 145 -3.46 -3.72 15.93
N PRO A 146 -2.52 -3.18 16.74
CA PRO A 146 -2.63 -3.18 18.20
C PRO A 146 -3.95 -2.63 18.73
N GLY A 147 -4.56 -3.32 19.70
CA GLY A 147 -5.85 -2.92 20.28
C GLY A 147 -5.78 -1.82 21.35
N ALA A 148 -4.56 -1.41 21.74
CA ALA A 148 -4.32 -0.47 22.81
C ALA A 148 -4.84 0.92 22.46
N GLN A 149 -5.61 1.53 23.36
CA GLN A 149 -6.27 2.82 23.13
C GLN A 149 -5.29 3.92 22.66
N ARG A 150 -4.08 3.95 23.23
CA ARG A 150 -3.02 4.91 22.88
C ARG A 150 -2.59 4.85 21.41
N LEU A 151 -2.69 3.68 20.78
CA LEU A 151 -2.26 3.46 19.40
C LEU A 151 -3.38 3.72 18.39
N ARG A 152 -4.66 3.73 18.81
CA ARG A 152 -5.81 3.91 17.90
C ARG A 152 -5.76 5.21 17.09
N LYS A 153 -5.20 6.31 17.63
CA LYS A 153 -5.03 7.56 16.87
C LYS A 153 -4.20 7.35 15.60
N HIS A 154 -3.12 6.57 15.68
CA HIS A 154 -2.27 6.26 14.54
C HIS A 154 -2.97 5.34 13.53
N LEU A 155 -3.81 4.40 13.99
CA LEU A 155 -4.67 3.59 13.12
C LEU A 155 -5.54 4.48 12.23
N PHE A 156 -6.27 5.41 12.84
CA PHE A 156 -7.18 6.29 12.11
C PHE A 156 -6.46 7.23 11.15
N ILE A 157 -5.35 7.83 11.56
CA ILE A 157 -4.58 8.74 10.69
C ILE A 157 -3.97 8.00 9.50
N ASN A 158 -3.32 6.86 9.74
CA ASN A 158 -2.55 6.18 8.68
C ASN A 158 -3.44 5.33 7.79
N TYR A 159 -4.30 4.47 8.34
CA TYR A 159 -5.09 3.56 7.52
C TYR A 159 -6.39 4.20 7.05
N PHE A 160 -7.22 4.71 7.97
CA PHE A 160 -8.50 5.32 7.59
C PHE A 160 -8.38 6.72 6.98
N GLY A 161 -7.27 7.43 7.22
CA GLY A 161 -6.97 8.72 6.61
C GLY A 161 -6.27 8.60 5.26
N LYS A 162 -5.04 8.06 5.25
CA LYS A 162 -4.22 8.02 4.02
C LYS A 162 -4.59 6.88 3.09
N GLU A 163 -4.96 5.72 3.63
CA GLU A 163 -5.16 4.48 2.86
C GLU A 163 -6.63 4.04 2.77
N ARG A 164 -7.58 4.93 3.06
CA ARG A 164 -9.01 4.62 3.12
C ARG A 164 -9.54 3.91 1.87
N ARG A 165 -9.05 4.32 0.70
CA ARG A 165 -9.47 3.78 -0.61
C ARG A 165 -9.05 2.33 -0.82
N ASN A 166 -8.03 1.89 -0.08
CA ASN A 166 -7.39 0.60 -0.20
C ASN A 166 -8.08 -0.45 0.70
N ILE A 167 -8.80 -0.02 1.74
CA ILE A 167 -9.47 -0.89 2.70
C ILE A 167 -10.73 -1.51 2.08
N LYS A 168 -10.69 -2.82 1.84
CA LYS A 168 -11.81 -3.61 1.30
C LYS A 168 -12.65 -4.26 2.39
N GLY A 169 -12.05 -4.55 3.53
CA GLY A 169 -12.79 -5.00 4.68
C GLY A 169 -12.09 -4.82 6.01
N VAL A 170 -12.85 -5.04 7.07
CA VAL A 170 -12.39 -5.01 8.44
C VAL A 170 -12.88 -6.27 9.14
N VAL A 171 -11.98 -7.00 9.79
CA VAL A 171 -12.32 -8.08 10.72
C VAL A 171 -12.15 -7.52 12.13
N PHE A 172 -13.26 -7.25 12.79
CA PHE A 172 -13.32 -6.76 14.15
C PHE A 172 -13.48 -7.92 15.11
N VAL A 173 -12.39 -8.30 15.79
CA VAL A 173 -12.34 -9.45 16.70
C VAL A 173 -12.80 -9.03 18.09
N VAL A 174 -13.77 -9.76 18.63
CA VAL A 174 -14.34 -9.57 19.97
C VAL A 174 -14.04 -10.78 20.84
N ASP A 175 -13.58 -10.55 22.07
CA ASP A 175 -13.51 -11.60 23.09
C ASP A 175 -14.92 -11.82 23.67
N SER A 176 -15.55 -12.93 23.28
CA SER A 176 -16.92 -13.23 23.67
C SER A 176 -17.05 -13.61 25.15
N ALA A 177 -15.97 -14.09 25.78
CA ALA A 177 -15.96 -14.49 27.19
C ALA A 177 -15.90 -13.27 28.13
N THR A 178 -15.19 -12.22 27.73
CA THR A 178 -15.06 -10.97 28.52
C THR A 178 -15.98 -9.84 28.04
N PHE A 179 -16.80 -10.08 27.03
CA PHE A 179 -17.64 -9.08 26.37
C PHE A 179 -18.54 -8.29 27.34
N ASN A 180 -19.22 -8.96 28.28
CA ASN A 180 -20.11 -8.30 29.24
C ASN A 180 -19.44 -7.16 30.03
N LYS A 181 -18.14 -7.28 30.33
CA LYS A 181 -17.40 -6.27 31.10
C LYS A 181 -16.82 -5.16 30.22
N LYS A 182 -16.71 -5.41 28.92
CA LYS A 182 -16.02 -4.52 27.95
C LYS A 182 -16.97 -4.02 26.85
N ALA A 183 -18.27 -4.24 26.98
CA ALA A 183 -19.25 -3.96 25.92
C ALA A 183 -19.21 -2.49 25.47
N SER A 184 -19.11 -1.55 26.43
CA SER A 184 -18.96 -0.12 26.16
C SER A 184 -17.70 0.20 25.35
N ASP A 185 -16.54 -0.33 25.77
CA ASP A 185 -15.25 -0.06 25.12
C ASP A 185 -15.18 -0.68 23.72
N VAL A 186 -15.80 -1.86 23.55
CA VAL A 186 -15.98 -2.52 22.26
C VAL A 186 -16.86 -1.68 21.36
N ALA A 187 -18.01 -1.23 21.86
CA ALA A 187 -18.97 -0.42 21.11
C ALA A 187 -18.38 0.92 20.68
N GLU A 188 -17.66 1.62 21.57
CA GLU A 188 -17.01 2.89 21.24
C GLU A 188 -15.96 2.71 20.15
N PHE A 189 -15.11 1.69 20.25
CA PHE A 189 -14.11 1.45 19.22
C PHE A 189 -14.74 1.03 17.88
N LEU A 190 -15.76 0.18 17.91
CA LEU A 190 -16.49 -0.24 16.73
C LEU A 190 -17.22 0.94 16.07
N TYR A 191 -17.81 1.83 16.87
CA TYR A 191 -18.47 3.05 16.41
C TYR A 191 -17.51 3.93 15.61
N ASP A 192 -16.33 4.19 16.15
CA ASP A 192 -15.32 5.01 15.47
C ASP A 192 -14.83 4.34 14.18
N VAL A 193 -14.70 3.00 14.17
CA VAL A 193 -14.37 2.23 12.96
C VAL A 193 -15.49 2.35 11.91
N LEU A 194 -16.75 2.15 12.28
CA LEU A 194 -17.90 2.24 11.39
C LEU A 194 -18.01 3.60 10.71
N ARG A 195 -17.68 4.68 11.43
CA ARG A 195 -17.69 6.04 10.87
C ARG A 195 -16.67 6.23 9.75
N GLU A 196 -15.52 5.56 9.86
CA GLU A 196 -14.39 5.75 8.95
C GLU A 196 -14.35 4.71 7.82
N ILE A 197 -15.08 3.60 7.96
CA ILE A 197 -15.27 2.62 6.88
C ILE A 197 -15.86 3.31 5.64
N LYS A 198 -15.44 2.85 4.46
CA LYS A 198 -15.93 3.36 3.17
C LYS A 198 -17.19 2.60 2.76
N ASP A 199 -18.12 3.31 2.12
CA ASP A 199 -19.25 2.71 1.40
C ASP A 199 -18.78 1.55 0.48
N GLY A 200 -19.43 0.40 0.59
CA GLY A 200 -19.12 -0.81 -0.17
C GLY A 200 -18.04 -1.72 0.43
N SER A 201 -17.39 -1.33 1.53
CA SER A 201 -16.49 -2.22 2.28
C SER A 201 -17.29 -3.21 3.14
N SER A 202 -16.69 -4.37 3.43
CA SER A 202 -17.30 -5.40 4.29
C SER A 202 -16.70 -5.36 5.71
N LEU A 203 -17.54 -5.54 6.72
CA LEU A 203 -17.16 -5.62 8.13
C LEU A 203 -17.61 -6.97 8.69
N LEU A 204 -16.67 -7.72 9.26
CA LEU A 204 -16.96 -8.92 10.04
C LEU A 204 -16.75 -8.63 11.51
N VAL A 205 -17.75 -8.85 12.35
CA VAL A 205 -17.56 -8.97 13.79
C VAL A 205 -17.33 -10.44 14.12
N ALA A 206 -16.07 -10.79 14.36
CA ALA A 206 -15.64 -12.15 14.69
C ALA A 206 -15.68 -12.35 16.21
N CYS A 207 -16.70 -13.05 16.68
CA CYS A 207 -16.93 -13.36 18.08
C CYS A 207 -16.06 -14.56 18.48
N ASN A 208 -14.87 -14.28 19.01
CA ASN A 208 -13.84 -15.26 19.35
C ASN A 208 -14.01 -15.82 20.78
N LYS A 209 -13.26 -16.87 21.11
CA LYS A 209 -13.21 -17.56 22.41
C LYS A 209 -14.53 -18.23 22.79
N GLN A 210 -15.24 -18.75 21.79
CA GLN A 210 -16.50 -19.51 21.97
C GLN A 210 -16.33 -20.82 22.73
N ASP A 211 -15.10 -21.27 22.94
CA ASP A 211 -14.77 -22.40 23.80
C ASP A 211 -14.90 -22.11 25.31
N SER A 212 -15.12 -20.85 25.68
CA SER A 212 -15.37 -20.46 27.08
C SER A 212 -16.85 -20.61 27.45
N GLN A 213 -17.14 -21.13 28.64
CA GLN A 213 -18.51 -21.20 29.18
C GLN A 213 -19.18 -19.83 29.36
N LEU A 214 -18.37 -18.76 29.49
CA LEU A 214 -18.88 -17.39 29.62
C LEU A 214 -19.07 -16.70 28.27
N ALA A 215 -18.76 -17.38 27.15
CA ALA A 215 -18.85 -16.81 25.83
C ALA A 215 -20.28 -16.42 25.46
N LYS A 216 -20.43 -15.22 24.92
CA LYS A 216 -21.69 -14.77 24.33
C LYS A 216 -21.74 -15.15 22.85
N SER A 217 -22.89 -15.63 22.40
CA SER A 217 -23.13 -15.87 20.98
C SER A 217 -23.04 -14.57 20.19
N SER A 218 -22.68 -14.69 18.92
CA SER A 218 -22.66 -13.61 17.95
C SER A 218 -23.96 -12.82 17.92
N GLN A 219 -25.11 -13.50 18.02
CA GLN A 219 -26.43 -12.86 18.07
C GLN A 219 -26.63 -12.02 19.34
N ALA A 220 -26.20 -12.51 20.51
CA ALA A 220 -26.30 -11.76 21.76
C ALA A 220 -25.38 -10.53 21.77
N ILE A 221 -24.17 -10.68 21.22
CA ILE A 221 -23.20 -9.58 21.02
C ILE A 221 -23.80 -8.55 20.06
N LYS A 222 -24.38 -8.99 18.94
CA LYS A 222 -25.05 -8.15 17.94
C LYS A 222 -26.12 -7.26 18.58
N THR A 223 -27.07 -7.84 19.32
CA THR A 223 -28.13 -7.08 20.00
C THR A 223 -27.60 -6.12 21.07
N THR A 224 -26.52 -6.51 21.77
CA THR A 224 -25.93 -5.65 22.79
C THR A 224 -25.21 -4.46 22.17
N LEU A 225 -24.46 -4.67 21.09
CA LEU A 225 -23.80 -3.59 20.36
C LEU A 225 -24.78 -2.63 19.70
N GLU A 226 -25.95 -3.09 19.22
CA GLU A 226 -27.00 -2.18 18.74
C GLU A 226 -27.43 -1.20 19.82
N ARG A 227 -27.69 -1.73 21.03
CA ARG A 227 -28.09 -0.91 22.18
C ARG A 227 -27.00 0.09 22.57
N GLU A 228 -25.75 -0.35 22.71
CA GLU A 228 -24.63 0.52 23.08
C GLU A 228 -24.37 1.61 22.03
N ILE A 229 -24.39 1.27 20.73
CA ILE A 229 -24.24 2.26 19.65
C ILE A 229 -25.39 3.26 19.68
N GLY A 230 -26.61 2.82 19.95
CA GLY A 230 -27.76 3.70 20.12
C GLY A 230 -27.58 4.70 21.26
N LEU A 231 -27.01 4.26 22.39
CA LEU A 231 -26.67 5.13 23.51
C LEU A 231 -25.59 6.16 23.12
N ILE A 232 -24.55 5.73 22.39
CA ILE A 232 -23.49 6.63 21.90
C ILE A 232 -24.07 7.68 20.94
N ASN A 233 -24.91 7.28 19.99
CA ASN A 233 -25.59 8.20 19.07
C ASN A 233 -26.42 9.23 19.84
N SER A 234 -27.22 8.79 20.80
CA SER A 234 -28.05 9.67 21.64
C SER A 234 -27.18 10.65 22.42
N SER A 235 -26.13 10.18 23.09
CA SER A 235 -25.22 11.01 23.86
C SER A 235 -24.52 12.06 23.01
N ARG A 236 -23.93 11.65 21.86
CA ARG A 236 -23.25 12.56 20.93
C ARG A 236 -24.24 13.55 20.29
N SER A 237 -25.47 13.14 19.99
CA SER A 237 -26.51 14.04 19.45
C SER A 237 -26.91 15.14 20.43
N SER A 238 -27.05 14.83 21.72
CA SER A 238 -27.39 15.79 22.76
C SER A 238 -26.25 16.77 23.02
N ALA A 239 -24.99 16.30 22.99
CA ALA A 239 -23.82 17.17 23.12
C ALA A 239 -23.77 18.22 21.98
N LEU A 240 -24.08 17.83 20.75
CA LEU A 240 -24.06 18.73 19.59
C LEU A 240 -25.16 19.81 19.62
N GLN A 241 -26.29 19.56 20.27
CA GLN A 241 -27.34 20.60 20.44
C GLN A 241 -26.91 21.71 21.40
N SER A 242 -25.97 21.43 22.30
CA SER A 242 -25.46 22.39 23.28
C SER A 242 -24.38 23.33 22.73
N THR A 243 -23.77 23.01 21.58
CA THR A 243 -22.72 23.79 20.93
C THR A 243 -23.13 24.13 19.49
N ALA A 244 -23.45 25.41 19.22
CA ALA A 244 -23.95 25.92 17.93
C ALA A 244 -22.88 25.97 16.80
N GLY A 245 -22.03 24.95 16.70
CA GLY A 245 -21.00 24.79 15.67
C GLY A 245 -21.31 23.64 14.71
N ASN A 246 -20.86 23.78 13.47
CA ASN A 246 -21.14 22.92 12.31
C ASN A 246 -20.54 21.48 12.40
N GLU A 247 -20.85 20.73 13.45
CA GLU A 247 -20.32 19.40 13.78
C GLU A 247 -21.29 18.24 13.47
N SER A 248 -22.18 18.42 12.49
CA SER A 248 -23.09 17.36 11.99
C SER A 248 -22.37 16.09 11.47
N ARG A 249 -21.03 16.09 11.41
CA ARG A 249 -20.19 14.95 10.99
C ARG A 249 -19.83 13.98 12.12
N ASN A 250 -20.25 14.22 13.36
CA ASN A 250 -19.80 13.42 14.52
C ASN A 250 -20.73 12.25 14.92
N ILE A 251 -21.92 12.13 14.30
CA ILE A 251 -22.88 11.06 14.59
C ILE A 251 -22.88 10.00 13.48
N LEU A 252 -22.96 8.71 13.83
CA LEU A 252 -22.97 7.59 12.89
C LEU A 252 -24.32 7.51 12.16
N THR A 253 -25.43 7.63 12.89
CA THR A 253 -26.80 7.59 12.34
C THR A 253 -27.72 8.55 13.09
N THR A 254 -28.75 9.07 12.43
CA THR A 254 -29.76 9.93 13.06
C THR A 254 -30.79 9.18 13.91
N SER A 255 -30.79 7.84 13.91
CA SER A 255 -31.72 6.99 14.66
C SER A 255 -31.63 7.14 16.19
N GLY A 256 -30.59 7.80 16.71
CA GLY A 256 -30.41 8.01 18.15
C GLY A 256 -30.35 6.67 18.90
N ARG A 257 -31.18 6.53 19.94
CA ARG A 257 -31.24 5.31 20.78
C ARG A 257 -31.80 4.07 20.07
N ASN A 258 -32.53 4.25 18.97
CA ASN A 258 -33.19 3.17 18.25
C ASN A 258 -32.34 2.68 17.07
N PHE A 259 -31.02 2.74 17.19
CA PHE A 259 -30.11 2.27 16.16
C PHE A 259 -30.34 0.78 15.86
N GLN A 260 -30.38 0.45 14.57
CA GLN A 260 -30.38 -0.92 14.07
C GLN A 260 -29.29 -1.11 13.02
N TRP A 261 -28.75 -2.32 12.87
CA TRP A 261 -27.75 -2.58 11.83
C TRP A 261 -28.25 -2.30 10.40
N SER A 262 -29.56 -2.35 10.18
CA SER A 262 -30.20 -1.96 8.91
C SER A 262 -30.01 -0.48 8.56
N ASP A 263 -29.71 0.38 9.54
CA ASP A 263 -29.47 1.81 9.34
C ASP A 263 -28.15 2.08 8.61
N LEU A 264 -27.31 1.04 8.43
CA LEU A 264 -26.04 1.10 7.71
C LEU A 264 -26.07 0.27 6.41
N PRO A 265 -26.98 0.55 5.46
CA PRO A 265 -27.18 -0.30 4.27
C PRO A 265 -25.98 -0.34 3.32
N LYS A 266 -25.05 0.61 3.46
CA LYS A 266 -23.88 0.73 2.58
C LYS A 266 -22.69 -0.12 3.01
N ILE A 267 -22.73 -0.68 4.22
CA ILE A 267 -21.67 -1.52 4.77
C ILE A 267 -22.23 -2.93 4.89
N LYS A 268 -21.55 -3.92 4.32
CA LYS A 268 -21.93 -5.32 4.53
C LYS A 268 -21.41 -5.76 5.89
N ILE A 269 -22.31 -5.93 6.87
CA ILE A 269 -21.94 -6.28 8.25
C ILE A 269 -22.38 -7.71 8.55
N ASP A 270 -21.40 -8.57 8.81
CA ASP A 270 -21.61 -9.97 9.20
C ASP A 270 -21.15 -10.20 10.63
N PHE A 271 -21.82 -11.08 11.37
CA PHE A 271 -21.45 -11.52 12.72
C PHE A 271 -21.24 -13.03 12.68
N LEU A 272 -20.09 -13.51 13.13
CA LEU A 272 -19.78 -14.94 13.12
C LEU A 272 -19.14 -15.37 14.43
N ASP A 273 -19.56 -16.54 14.91
CA ASP A 273 -18.95 -17.22 16.04
C ASP A 273 -17.71 -17.99 15.58
N CYS A 274 -16.62 -17.90 16.35
CA CYS A 274 -15.37 -18.58 16.01
C CYS A 274 -14.55 -18.95 17.26
N CYS A 275 -13.70 -19.97 17.12
CA CYS A 275 -12.64 -20.25 18.06
C CYS A 275 -11.32 -20.23 17.29
N ILE A 276 -10.48 -19.24 17.56
CA ILE A 276 -9.25 -19.08 16.77
C ILE A 276 -8.18 -20.08 17.24
N ASN A 277 -8.06 -20.38 18.53
CA ASN A 277 -6.97 -21.21 19.06
C ASN A 277 -7.09 -22.68 18.65
N LYS A 278 -8.29 -23.24 18.64
CA LYS A 278 -8.56 -24.65 18.36
C LYS A 278 -9.89 -24.81 17.65
N GLU A 279 -10.08 -25.96 17.02
CA GLU A 279 -11.42 -26.36 16.58
C GLU A 279 -12.27 -26.65 17.82
N TYR A 280 -13.43 -26.03 17.88
CA TYR A 280 -14.39 -26.21 18.95
C TYR A 280 -15.71 -26.65 18.34
N ARG A 281 -16.23 -27.79 18.80
CA ARG A 281 -17.57 -28.25 18.42
C ARG A 281 -18.57 -27.63 19.39
N ALA A 282 -19.39 -26.72 18.88
CA ALA A 282 -20.47 -26.12 19.65
C ALA A 282 -21.58 -27.14 19.92
N GLU A 283 -22.44 -26.83 20.89
CA GLU A 283 -23.54 -27.71 21.33
C GLU A 283 -24.55 -28.00 20.21
N ASN A 284 -24.70 -27.07 19.26
CA ASN A 284 -25.52 -27.23 18.06
C ASN A 284 -24.86 -28.16 16.99
N GLY A 285 -23.67 -28.70 17.26
CA GLY A 285 -22.90 -29.54 16.35
C GLY A 285 -22.02 -28.79 15.35
N GLU A 286 -22.05 -27.46 15.35
CA GLU A 286 -21.25 -26.61 14.46
C GLU A 286 -19.76 -26.62 14.86
N ILE A 287 -18.87 -26.67 13.87
CA ILE A 287 -17.42 -26.62 14.11
C ILE A 287 -16.97 -25.17 13.97
N LEU A 288 -16.61 -24.57 15.11
CA LEU A 288 -16.07 -23.22 15.20
C LEU A 288 -14.54 -23.27 15.12
N SER A 289 -13.97 -22.61 14.11
CA SER A 289 -12.53 -22.52 13.90
C SER A 289 -12.11 -21.20 13.23
N SER A 290 -10.81 -20.96 13.09
CA SER A 290 -10.29 -19.83 12.31
C SER A 290 -10.63 -19.92 10.81
N ASP A 291 -11.01 -21.09 10.30
CA ASP A 291 -11.36 -21.26 8.87
C ASP A 291 -12.66 -20.54 8.51
N ILE A 292 -13.57 -20.31 9.46
CA ILE A 292 -14.79 -19.54 9.22
C ILE A 292 -14.43 -18.10 8.80
N VAL A 293 -13.49 -17.49 9.54
CA VAL A 293 -12.99 -16.14 9.24
C VAL A 293 -12.22 -16.13 7.91
N ARG A 294 -11.43 -17.16 7.64
CA ARG A 294 -10.72 -17.33 6.36
C ARG A 294 -11.70 -17.38 5.18
N LYS A 295 -12.75 -18.21 5.27
CA LYS A 295 -13.81 -18.30 4.24
C LYS A 295 -14.49 -16.95 4.01
N TRP A 296 -14.72 -16.17 5.07
CA TRP A 296 -15.28 -14.84 4.94
C TRP A 296 -14.33 -13.89 4.20
N ILE A 297 -13.04 -13.86 4.58
CA ILE A 297 -12.00 -13.07 3.91
C ILE A 297 -11.89 -13.44 2.43
N ASP A 298 -11.92 -14.75 2.12
CA ASP A 298 -11.85 -15.26 0.77
C ASP A 298 -13.05 -14.84 -0.08
N GLY A 299 -14.23 -14.72 0.55
CA GLY A 299 -15.46 -14.28 -0.10
C GLY A 299 -15.49 -12.79 -0.49
N ILE A 300 -14.57 -11.97 0.01
CA ILE A 300 -14.51 -10.54 -0.33
C ILE A 300 -14.03 -10.38 -1.77
N LYS A 301 -14.94 -9.97 -2.65
CA LYS A 301 -14.60 -9.49 -3.99
C LYS A 301 -13.88 -8.16 -3.85
N ALA A 302 -12.57 -8.19 -4.08
CA ALA A 302 -11.71 -7.03 -3.89
C ALA A 302 -11.79 -6.12 -5.12
#